data_AF-R7ZCM6-F1
#
_entry.id   AF-R7ZCM6-F1
#
_cell.length_a   1.000
_cell.length_b   1.000
_cell.length_c   1.000
_cell.angle_alpha   90.00
_cell.angle_beta   90.00
_cell.angle_gamma   90.00
#
_symmetry.space_group_name_H-M   'P 1'
#
loop_
_entity.id
_entity.type
_entity.pdbx_description
1 polymer ?
#
loop_
_entity_poly.entity_id
_entity_poly.type
_entity_poly.pdbx_seq_one_letter_code
_entity_poly.pdbx_strand_id
1 'polypeptide(L)'
;MKGLKMCCFILLFLIFITDIAIKNKPSPIAQTPQTDFRQNYAQEIGERLQSSNFTKEVLVALRAEGYFPDSTVGYLIDSPDNQFISIYLHNSAELERSSKEEIQKIVNAVAKNNNINSFIVDIQESN
;
A
#
# COMPACT_ATOMS: atom_id res chain seq x y z
N MET A 1 -56.49 -11.86 -28.11
CA MET A 1 -55.65 -10.62 -28.10
C MET A 1 -54.90 -10.34 -26.78
N LYS A 2 -55.00 -11.18 -25.73
CA LYS A 2 -54.25 -10.97 -24.46
C LYS A 2 -52.82 -11.54 -24.51
N GLY A 3 -52.63 -12.71 -25.12
CA GLY A 3 -51.32 -13.36 -25.24
C GLY A 3 -50.31 -12.60 -26.11
N LEU A 4 -50.75 -11.99 -27.22
CA LEU A 4 -49.87 -11.21 -28.10
C LEU A 4 -49.31 -9.96 -27.41
N LYS A 5 -50.14 -9.26 -26.62
CA LYS A 5 -49.72 -8.10 -25.83
C LYS A 5 -48.72 -8.48 -24.73
N MET A 6 -48.88 -9.65 -24.12
CA MET A 6 -47.99 -10.17 -23.09
C MET A 6 -46.63 -10.59 -23.66
N CYS A 7 -46.60 -11.23 -24.83
CA CYS A 7 -45.34 -11.55 -25.52
C CYS A 7 -44.55 -10.29 -25.92
N CYS A 8 -45.22 -9.25 -26.44
CA CYS A 8 -44.55 -7.98 -26.74
C CYS A 8 -43.98 -7.31 -25.49
N PHE A 9 -44.69 -7.38 -24.36
CA PHE A 9 -44.22 -6.83 -23.09
C PHE A 9 -42.96 -7.56 -22.58
N ILE A 10 -42.92 -8.89 -22.68
CA ILE A 10 -41.77 -9.71 -22.29
C ILE A 10 -40.55 -9.41 -23.17
N LEU A 11 -40.75 -9.26 -24.48
CA LEU A 11 -39.68 -8.91 -25.43
C LEU A 11 -39.05 -7.55 -25.11
N LEU A 12 -39.86 -6.53 -24.82
CA LEU A 12 -39.36 -5.21 -24.45
C LEU A 12 -38.59 -5.23 -23.13
N PHE A 13 -39.04 -6.04 -22.17
CA PHE A 13 -38.34 -6.21 -20.90
C PHE A 13 -36.97 -6.88 -21.07
N LEU A 14 -36.87 -7.90 -21.92
CA LEU A 14 -35.61 -8.57 -22.22
C LEU A 14 -34.60 -7.63 -22.89
N ILE A 15 -35.05 -6.80 -23.83
CA ILE A 15 -34.21 -5.78 -24.48
C ILE A 15 -33.66 -4.79 -23.46
N PHE A 16 -34.51 -4.31 -22.55
CA PHE A 16 -34.11 -3.37 -21.50
C PHE A 16 -33.06 -3.94 -20.55
N ILE A 17 -33.20 -5.22 -20.16
CA ILE A 17 -32.21 -5.89 -19.30
C ILE A 17 -30.87 -6.06 -20.03
N THR A 18 -30.89 -6.39 -21.33
CA THR A 18 -29.66 -6.51 -22.12
C THR A 18 -28.94 -5.18 -22.29
N ASP A 19 -29.65 -4.08 -22.45
CA ASP A 19 -29.06 -2.74 -22.56
C ASP A 19 -28.36 -2.31 -21.26
N ILE A 20 -29.01 -2.54 -20.12
CA ILE A 20 -28.43 -2.26 -18.79
C ILE A 20 -27.18 -3.13 -18.55
N ALA A 21 -27.22 -4.40 -18.97
CA ALA A 21 -26.08 -5.31 -18.82
C ALA A 21 -24.88 -4.94 -19.70
N ILE A 22 -25.08 -4.31 -20.86
CA ILE A 22 -24.00 -3.85 -21.74
C ILE A 22 -23.40 -2.54 -21.23
N LYS A 23 -24.23 -1.59 -20.78
CA LYS A 23 -23.75 -0.31 -20.22
C LYS A 23 -22.95 -0.44 -18.94
N ASN A 24 -23.25 -1.46 -18.13
CA ASN A 24 -22.60 -1.68 -16.84
C ASN A 24 -21.40 -2.64 -16.92
N LYS A 25 -20.95 -3.04 -18.12
CA LYS A 25 -19.67 -3.77 -18.21
C LYS A 25 -18.56 -2.80 -17.81
N PRO A 26 -17.80 -3.08 -16.74
CA PRO A 26 -16.58 -2.35 -16.47
C PRO A 26 -15.74 -2.45 -17.74
N SER A 27 -15.30 -1.32 -18.28
CA SER A 27 -14.30 -1.36 -19.36
C SER A 27 -13.13 -2.18 -18.84
N PRO A 28 -12.61 -3.16 -19.58
CA PRO A 28 -11.43 -3.89 -19.16
C PRO A 28 -10.33 -2.84 -19.02
N ILE A 29 -9.93 -2.54 -17.78
CA ILE A 29 -8.76 -1.71 -17.53
C ILE A 29 -7.62 -2.55 -18.10
N ALA A 30 -7.12 -2.15 -19.26
CA ALA A 30 -5.96 -2.80 -19.85
C ALA A 30 -4.79 -2.55 -18.89
N GLN A 31 -4.47 -3.56 -18.09
CA GLN A 31 -3.29 -3.56 -17.24
C GLN A 31 -2.09 -3.46 -18.17
N THR A 32 -1.31 -2.38 -18.02
CA THR A 32 -0.06 -2.27 -18.75
C THR A 32 0.99 -3.12 -18.04
N PRO A 33 1.98 -3.69 -18.74
CA PRO A 33 3.05 -4.48 -18.11
C PRO A 33 3.74 -3.77 -16.94
N GLN A 34 3.78 -2.44 -16.96
CA GLN A 34 4.33 -1.61 -15.89
C GLN A 34 3.43 -1.57 -14.64
N THR A 35 2.11 -1.58 -14.82
CA THR A 35 1.14 -1.69 -13.72
C THR A 35 1.22 -3.05 -13.06
N ASP A 36 1.35 -4.13 -13.86
CA ASP A 36 1.49 -5.50 -13.36
C ASP A 36 2.78 -5.69 -12.56
N PHE A 37 3.90 -5.15 -13.05
CA PHE A 37 5.17 -5.20 -12.32
C PHE A 37 5.07 -4.52 -10.95
N ARG A 38 4.52 -3.30 -10.88
CA ARG A 38 4.38 -2.56 -9.63
C ARG A 38 3.44 -3.26 -8.66
N GLN A 39 2.32 -3.79 -9.15
CA GLN A 39 1.38 -4.52 -8.31
C GLN A 39 2.01 -5.80 -7.72
N ASN A 40 2.73 -6.56 -8.54
CA ASN A 40 3.43 -7.76 -8.09
C ASN A 40 4.52 -7.43 -7.06
N TYR A 41 5.30 -6.36 -7.29
CA TYR A 41 6.33 -5.91 -6.36
C TYR A 41 5.73 -5.47 -5.01
N ALA A 42 4.70 -4.62 -5.04
CA ALA A 42 4.04 -4.15 -3.83
C ALA A 42 3.43 -5.30 -3.01
N GLN A 43 2.85 -6.29 -3.69
CA GLN A 43 2.33 -7.48 -3.04
C GLN A 43 3.44 -8.32 -2.39
N GLU A 44 4.51 -8.63 -3.13
CA GLU A 44 5.63 -9.43 -2.62
C GLU A 44 6.26 -8.79 -1.37
N ILE A 45 6.57 -7.49 -1.44
CA ILE A 45 7.15 -6.76 -0.32
C ILE A 45 6.15 -6.66 0.84
N GLY A 46 4.88 -6.41 0.55
CA GLY A 46 3.82 -6.40 1.58
C GLY A 46 3.73 -7.72 2.35
N GLU A 47 3.76 -8.86 1.65
CA GLU A 47 3.76 -10.19 2.26
C GLU A 47 5.02 -10.44 3.10
N ARG A 48 6.19 -10.00 2.62
CA ARG A 48 7.45 -10.10 3.37
C ARG A 48 7.44 -9.23 4.63
N LEU A 49 6.91 -8.02 4.56
CA LEU A 49 6.79 -7.14 5.73
C LEU A 49 5.84 -7.72 6.79
N GLN A 50 4.76 -8.39 6.37
CA GLN A 50 3.81 -9.03 7.28
C GLN A 50 4.34 -10.33 7.91
N SER A 51 5.11 -11.11 7.15
CA SER A 51 5.63 -12.41 7.60
C SER A 51 6.98 -12.34 8.33
N SER A 52 7.71 -11.23 8.19
CA SER A 52 9.00 -11.01 8.86
C SER A 52 8.87 -10.23 10.16
N ASN A 53 9.96 -10.19 10.93
CA ASN A 53 10.07 -9.33 12.12
C ASN A 53 10.55 -7.91 11.79
N PHE A 54 10.58 -7.51 10.51
CA PHE A 54 11.19 -6.27 10.06
C PHE A 54 10.72 -5.05 10.87
N THR A 55 9.42 -4.84 11.01
CA THR A 55 8.86 -3.70 11.78
C THR A 55 9.36 -3.72 13.22
N LYS A 56 9.37 -4.90 13.87
CA LYS A 56 9.83 -5.05 15.25
C LYS A 56 11.32 -4.72 15.36
N GLU A 57 12.14 -5.18 14.42
CA GLU A 57 13.58 -4.93 14.39
C GLU A 57 13.89 -3.44 14.20
N VAL A 58 13.16 -2.75 13.31
CA VAL A 58 13.25 -1.28 13.17
C VAL A 58 12.96 -0.59 14.50
N LEU A 59 11.83 -0.91 15.14
CA LEU A 59 11.45 -0.28 16.41
C LEU A 59 12.45 -0.55 17.53
N VAL A 60 13.01 -1.76 17.61
CA VAL A 60 14.04 -2.12 18.60
C VAL A 60 15.33 -1.35 18.34
N ALA A 61 15.77 -1.27 17.09
CA ALA A 61 16.99 -0.54 16.73
C ALA A 61 16.87 0.96 17.01
N LEU A 62 15.71 1.56 16.73
CA LEU A 62 15.45 2.96 17.06
C LEU A 62 15.50 3.22 18.57
N ARG A 63 14.92 2.35 19.38
CA ARG A 63 14.98 2.48 20.85
C ARG A 63 16.39 2.29 21.40
N ALA A 64 17.19 1.44 20.79
CA ALA A 64 18.59 1.24 21.19
C ALA A 64 19.43 2.51 20.99
N GLU A 65 19.09 3.33 20.00
CA GLU A 65 19.73 4.62 19.71
C GLU A 65 19.07 5.80 20.46
N GLY A 66 18.12 5.53 21.36
CA GLY A 66 17.49 6.53 22.23
C GLY A 66 16.24 7.22 21.66
N TYR A 67 15.72 6.78 20.50
CA TYR A 67 14.46 7.28 19.98
C TYR A 67 13.25 6.58 20.63
N PHE A 68 12.11 7.28 20.65
CA PHE A 68 10.87 6.78 21.25
C PHE A 68 9.76 6.63 20.19
N PRO A 69 9.85 5.60 19.33
CA PRO A 69 8.82 5.37 18.33
C PRO A 69 7.57 4.74 18.94
N ASP A 70 6.43 5.15 18.42
CA ASP A 70 5.16 4.47 18.57
C ASP A 70 5.26 3.02 18.10
N SER A 71 4.30 2.20 18.52
CA SER A 71 4.23 0.82 18.04
C SER A 71 3.71 0.69 16.61
N THR A 72 3.23 1.79 16.01
CA THR A 72 2.66 1.83 14.67
C THR A 72 3.67 2.35 13.66
N VAL A 73 3.80 1.64 12.53
CA VAL A 73 4.62 2.04 11.38
C VAL A 73 3.76 1.96 10.12
N GLY A 74 3.82 3.00 9.28
CA GLY A 74 3.16 3.05 7.98
C GLY A 74 4.08 2.62 6.85
N TYR A 75 3.52 2.02 5.81
CA TYR A 75 4.26 1.61 4.61
C TYR A 75 3.55 2.10 3.34
N LEU A 76 4.34 2.62 2.39
CA LEU A 76 3.89 2.89 1.03
C LEU A 76 4.86 2.23 0.06
N ILE A 77 4.41 1.22 -0.67
CA ILE A 77 5.24 0.45 -1.62
C ILE A 77 4.76 0.70 -3.04
N ASP A 78 5.58 1.33 -3.88
CA ASP A 78 5.30 1.53 -5.31
C ASP A 78 6.33 0.79 -6.19
N SER A 79 7.63 0.96 -5.90
CA SER A 79 8.71 0.30 -6.64
C SER A 79 9.96 0.15 -5.76
N PRO A 80 11.00 -0.61 -6.19
CA PRO A 80 12.25 -0.76 -5.46
C PRO A 80 12.90 0.55 -5.00
N ASP A 81 12.84 1.57 -5.86
CA ASP A 81 13.44 2.88 -5.61
C ASP A 81 12.45 3.89 -5.03
N ASN A 82 11.17 3.52 -4.94
CA ASN A 82 10.07 4.38 -4.49
C ASN A 82 9.21 3.64 -3.48
N GLN A 83 9.74 3.49 -2.26
CA GLN A 83 9.03 2.91 -1.14
C GLN A 83 9.35 3.68 0.14
N PHE A 84 8.33 3.92 0.95
CA PHE A 84 8.41 4.75 2.15
C PHE A 84 8.05 3.96 3.39
N ILE A 85 8.70 4.31 4.50
CA ILE A 85 8.35 3.88 5.84
C ILE A 85 8.05 5.12 6.68
N SER A 86 6.84 5.19 7.22
CA SER A 86 6.40 6.29 8.09
C SER A 86 6.56 5.86 9.54
N ILE A 87 7.43 6.55 10.27
CA ILE A 87 7.78 6.25 11.66
C ILE A 87 7.24 7.39 12.52
N TYR A 88 6.38 7.04 13.46
CA TYR A 88 5.78 8.00 14.39
C TYR A 88 6.62 8.04 15.67
N LEU A 89 7.11 9.22 16.04
CA LEU A 89 7.92 9.42 17.24
C LEU A 89 7.16 10.29 18.25
N HIS A 90 7.27 9.94 19.53
CA HIS A 90 6.85 10.82 20.63
C HIS A 90 7.89 11.92 20.87
N ASN A 91 7.43 13.14 21.21
CA ASN A 91 8.27 14.32 21.43
C ASN A 91 9.20 14.64 20.24
N SER A 92 8.60 15.01 19.09
CA SER A 92 9.35 15.34 17.88
C SER A 92 10.16 16.64 17.97
N ALA A 93 9.98 17.42 19.04
CA ALA A 93 10.61 18.71 19.28
C ALA A 93 12.16 18.69 19.29
N GLU A 94 12.77 17.50 19.39
CA GLU A 94 14.23 17.28 19.29
C GLU A 94 14.70 16.71 17.94
N LEU A 95 13.82 16.52 16.95
CA LEU A 95 14.19 16.02 15.62
C LEU A 95 14.83 17.12 14.77
N GLU A 96 16.10 17.40 15.02
CA GLU A 96 16.94 18.11 14.07
C GLU A 96 17.13 17.29 12.77
N ARG A 97 17.59 17.94 11.68
CA ARG A 97 17.87 17.26 10.40
C ARG A 97 18.84 16.07 10.56
N SER A 98 19.78 16.15 11.50
CA SER A 98 20.71 15.07 11.86
C SER A 98 19.98 13.78 12.24
N SER A 99 18.90 13.90 13.00
CA SER A 99 18.10 12.76 13.46
C SER A 99 17.40 12.03 12.31
N LYS A 100 17.02 12.72 11.23
CA LYS A 100 16.42 12.05 10.05
C LYS A 100 17.42 11.18 9.30
N GLU A 101 18.65 11.66 9.12
CA GLU A 101 19.71 10.89 8.45
C GLU A 101 20.14 9.66 9.28
N GLU A 102 20.16 9.80 10.61
CA GLU A 102 20.45 8.70 11.53
C GLU A 102 19.37 7.63 11.48
N ILE A 103 18.09 8.02 11.61
CA ILE A 103 16.95 7.10 11.48
C ILE A 103 16.96 6.41 10.09
N GLN A 104 17.27 7.16 9.03
CA GLN A 104 17.43 6.60 7.69
C GLN A 104 18.51 5.51 7.62
N LYS A 105 19.66 5.71 8.28
CA LYS A 105 20.74 4.70 8.35
C LYS A 105 20.30 3.47 9.13
N ILE A 106 19.61 3.64 10.25
CA ILE A 106 19.09 2.55 11.09
C ILE A 106 18.13 1.67 10.26
N VAL A 107 17.12 2.29 9.64
CA VAL A 107 16.15 1.59 8.78
C VAL A 107 16.84 0.86 7.63
N ASN A 108 17.81 1.50 6.96
CA ASN A 108 18.56 0.88 5.87
C ASN A 108 19.38 -0.33 6.30
N ALA A 109 19.98 -0.28 7.50
CA ALA A 109 20.71 -1.42 8.05
C ALA A 109 19.77 -2.61 8.30
N VAL A 110 18.60 -2.36 8.89
CA VAL A 110 17.59 -3.41 9.12
C VAL A 110 17.06 -3.96 7.79
N ALA A 111 16.78 -3.11 6.80
CA ALA A 111 16.32 -3.52 5.47
C ALA A 111 17.34 -4.44 4.78
N LYS A 112 18.62 -4.05 4.81
CA LYS A 112 19.71 -4.86 4.27
C LYS A 112 19.80 -6.24 4.93
N ASN A 113 19.69 -6.30 6.26
CA ASN A 113 19.74 -7.56 7.01
C ASN A 113 18.55 -8.49 6.71
N ASN A 114 17.42 -7.92 6.31
CA ASN A 114 16.21 -8.67 5.93
C ASN A 114 16.11 -8.92 4.41
N ASN A 115 17.15 -8.57 3.63
CA ASN A 115 17.16 -8.64 2.16
C ASN A 115 15.99 -7.87 1.51
N ILE A 116 15.57 -6.75 2.11
CA ILE A 116 14.54 -5.85 1.59
C ILE A 116 15.24 -4.62 1.02
N ASN A 117 14.70 -4.04 -0.05
CA ASN A 117 15.21 -2.78 -0.59
C ASN A 117 15.13 -1.67 0.48
N SER A 118 15.96 -0.63 0.34
CA SER A 118 15.95 0.52 1.25
C SER A 118 14.62 1.27 1.20
N PHE A 119 14.19 1.81 2.34
CA PHE A 119 13.02 2.66 2.42
C PHE A 119 13.43 4.12 2.52
N ILE A 120 12.65 5.01 1.93
CA ILE A 120 12.72 6.44 2.24
C ILE A 120 12.00 6.65 3.57
N VAL A 121 12.71 7.17 4.57
CA VAL A 121 12.12 7.41 5.89
C VAL A 121 11.32 8.71 5.88
N ASP A 122 10.06 8.57 6.27
CA ASP A 122 9.17 9.66 6.61
C ASP A 122 8.94 9.65 8.13
N ILE A 123 9.18 10.79 8.80
CA ILE A 123 9.07 10.88 10.25
C ILE A 123 7.85 11.74 10.56
N GLN A 124 6.98 11.21 11.41
CA GLN A 124 5.75 11.85 11.83
C GLN A 124 5.78 12.06 13.34
N GLU A 125 5.16 13.13 13.81
CA GLU A 125 4.96 13.33 15.25
C GLU A 125 3.70 12.58 15.70
N SER A 126 3.83 11.81 16.78
CA SER A 126 2.68 11.23 17.46
C SER A 126 2.17 12.19 18.53
N ASN A 127 0.86 12.49 18.50
CA ASN A 127 0.18 13.37 19.46
C ASN A 127 -0.09 12.67 20.80
#